data_AF-A0AAD2HTI3-F1
#
_entry.id   AF-A0AAD2HTI3-F1
#
_cell.length_a   1.000
_cell.length_b   1.000
_cell.length_c   1.000
_cell.angle_alpha   90.00
_cell.angle_beta   90.00
_cell.angle_gamma   90.00
#
_symmetry.space_group_name_H-M   'P 1'
#
loop_
_entity.id
_entity.type
_entity.pdbx_description
1 polymer ?
#
loop_
_entity_poly.entity_id
_entity_poly.type
_entity_poly.pdbx_seq_one_letter_code
_entity_poly.pdbx_strand_id
1 'polypeptide(L)'
;FPVTLESRIEYLTLAVGNAKSHPISAGGKHETAIAFLTDLEEKLEVAQVQLEILNALAAAQNPRPETPQAMALLRTRLFTMTELYQEFADPFDMPLMKLVCLHVSEHRDDAIVRPIWNRIFQEILDGVPENATPQAIADEIIKQVVPLGQRFHPSESAFPLRHIATLLVRFSLSNQDALPFGWAPRVLVQCGVPFPEVWDVLHEMYESHVSRFSIVFAYR
;
A
#
# COMPACT_ATOMS: atom_id res chain seq x y z
N PHE A 1 28.56 -2.61 -17.70
CA PHE A 1 29.29 -2.34 -16.46
C PHE A 1 28.40 -2.69 -15.28
N PRO A 2 28.90 -3.36 -14.23
CA PRO A 2 28.15 -3.55 -13.00
C PRO A 2 27.95 -2.20 -12.30
N VAL A 3 26.71 -1.81 -12.06
CA VAL A 3 26.31 -0.59 -11.34
C VAL A 3 25.42 -1.05 -10.17
N THR A 4 25.54 -0.44 -9.00
CA THR A 4 24.66 -0.77 -7.85
C THR A 4 23.26 -0.20 -8.05
N LEU A 5 22.27 -0.67 -7.29
CA LEU A 5 20.90 -0.15 -7.39
C LEU A 5 20.85 1.33 -6.96
N GLU A 6 21.57 1.68 -5.91
CA GLU A 6 21.69 3.03 -5.36
C GLU A 6 22.29 3.99 -6.40
N SER A 7 23.37 3.58 -7.09
CA SER A 7 23.94 4.39 -8.17
C SER A 7 23.01 4.50 -9.38
N ARG A 8 22.18 3.47 -9.69
CA ARG A 8 21.15 3.59 -10.74
C ARG A 8 20.11 4.65 -10.38
N ILE A 9 19.65 4.67 -9.13
CA ILE A 9 18.69 5.68 -8.65
C ILE A 9 19.31 7.08 -8.72
N GLU A 10 20.57 7.23 -8.31
CA GLU A 10 21.30 8.50 -8.42
C GLU A 10 21.38 8.97 -9.88
N TYR A 11 21.80 8.10 -10.80
CA TYR A 11 21.89 8.43 -12.23
C TYR A 11 20.55 8.77 -12.86
N LEU A 12 19.48 8.03 -12.52
CA LEU A 12 18.13 8.32 -12.98
C LEU A 12 17.62 9.66 -12.43
N THR A 13 17.89 9.96 -11.16
CA THR A 13 17.53 11.24 -10.55
C THR A 13 18.21 12.41 -11.25
N LEU A 14 19.52 12.29 -11.52
CA LEU A 14 20.28 13.29 -12.28
C LEU A 14 19.77 13.42 -13.72
N ALA A 15 19.45 12.30 -14.38
CA ALA A 15 18.91 12.29 -15.75
C ALA A 15 17.56 12.99 -15.82
N VAL A 16 16.63 12.72 -14.89
CA VAL A 16 15.34 13.41 -14.77
C VAL A 16 15.54 14.91 -14.55
N GLY A 17 16.43 15.30 -13.63
CA GLY A 17 16.72 16.72 -13.36
C GLY A 17 17.28 17.47 -14.57
N ASN A 18 18.18 16.83 -15.32
CA ASN A 18 18.75 17.39 -16.55
C ASN A 18 17.71 17.48 -17.67
N ALA A 19 16.89 16.44 -17.85
CA ALA A 19 15.83 16.41 -18.87
C ALA A 19 14.78 17.50 -18.62
N LYS A 20 14.40 17.74 -17.36
CA LYS A 20 13.46 18.83 -16.98
C LYS A 20 14.03 20.23 -17.23
N SER A 21 15.35 20.40 -17.16
CA SER A 21 16.03 21.68 -17.29
C SER A 21 16.31 22.08 -18.75
N HIS A 22 16.14 21.16 -19.71
CA HIS A 22 16.42 21.43 -21.11
C HIS A 22 15.28 22.24 -21.76
N PRO A 23 15.55 23.38 -22.41
CA PRO A 23 14.51 24.15 -23.09
C PRO A 23 13.94 23.34 -24.27
N ILE A 24 12.67 22.95 -24.17
CA ILE A 24 12.00 22.03 -25.11
C ILE A 24 11.61 22.73 -26.44
N SER A 25 11.92 24.03 -26.61
CA SER A 25 11.31 24.87 -27.65
C SER A 25 12.08 25.06 -28.96
N ALA A 26 13.24 24.41 -29.18
CA ALA A 26 14.12 24.81 -30.30
C ALA A 26 13.99 24.01 -31.63
N GLY A 27 13.08 23.03 -31.78
CA GLY A 27 13.09 22.26 -33.06
C GLY A 27 11.99 21.23 -33.32
N GLY A 28 10.78 21.39 -32.79
CA GLY A 28 9.64 20.50 -33.12
C GLY A 28 9.72 19.07 -32.55
N LYS A 29 10.71 18.76 -31.71
CA LYS A 29 10.92 17.45 -31.04
C LYS A 29 10.28 17.37 -29.64
N HIS A 30 9.20 18.11 -29.42
CA HIS A 30 8.58 18.27 -28.10
C HIS A 30 8.03 16.94 -27.57
N GLU A 31 7.31 16.21 -28.42
CA GLU A 31 6.70 14.92 -28.07
C GLU A 31 7.75 13.86 -27.71
N THR A 32 8.84 13.78 -28.45
CA THR A 32 9.95 12.85 -28.14
C THR A 32 10.67 13.18 -26.84
N ALA A 33 10.73 14.46 -26.46
CA ALA A 33 11.34 14.89 -25.20
C ALA A 33 10.43 14.56 -24.00
N ILE A 34 9.11 14.72 -24.14
CA ILE A 34 8.13 14.32 -23.13
C ILE A 34 8.19 12.81 -22.91
N ALA A 35 8.10 12.02 -23.99
CA ALA A 35 8.13 10.56 -23.90
C ALA A 35 9.41 10.05 -23.23
N PHE A 36 10.56 10.67 -23.53
CA PHE A 36 11.82 10.35 -22.87
C PHE A 36 11.83 10.71 -21.38
N LEU A 37 11.29 11.88 -21.00
CA LEU A 37 11.19 12.27 -19.60
C LEU A 37 10.28 11.31 -18.82
N THR A 38 9.12 10.96 -19.38
CA THR A 38 8.19 10.01 -18.78
C THR A 38 8.86 8.64 -18.57
N ASP A 39 9.56 8.11 -19.58
CA ASP A 39 10.31 6.85 -19.46
C ASP A 39 11.39 6.90 -18.36
N LEU A 40 12.06 8.03 -18.17
CA LEU A 40 13.02 8.20 -17.07
C LEU A 40 12.34 8.26 -15.69
N GLU A 41 11.20 8.93 -15.59
CA GLU A 41 10.41 9.02 -14.35
C GLU A 41 9.87 7.64 -13.94
N GLU A 42 9.28 6.90 -14.88
CA GLU A 42 8.81 5.53 -14.65
C GLU A 42 9.96 4.61 -14.20
N LYS A 43 11.12 4.68 -14.85
CA LYS A 43 12.31 3.91 -14.44
C LYS A 43 12.79 4.28 -13.05
N LEU A 44 12.72 5.56 -12.68
CA LEU A 44 13.11 6.02 -11.35
C LEU A 44 12.16 5.48 -10.28
N GLU A 45 10.84 5.52 -10.53
CA GLU A 45 9.83 4.95 -9.62
C GLU A 45 10.06 3.44 -9.43
N VAL A 46 10.24 2.70 -10.51
CA VAL A 46 10.56 1.27 -10.46
C VAL A 46 11.83 1.00 -9.64
N ALA A 47 12.88 1.80 -9.84
CA ALA A 47 14.13 1.63 -9.10
C ALA A 47 13.96 1.90 -7.60
N GLN A 48 13.12 2.87 -7.23
CA GLN A 48 12.78 3.17 -5.85
C GLN A 48 11.99 2.02 -5.20
N VAL A 49 10.97 1.48 -5.87
CA VAL A 49 10.22 0.30 -5.37
C VAL A 49 11.14 -0.90 -5.21
N GLN A 50 12.04 -1.13 -6.17
CA GLN A 50 13.03 -2.20 -6.10
C GLN A 50 13.96 -2.06 -4.89
N LEU A 51 14.33 -0.82 -4.53
CA LEU A 51 15.13 -0.53 -3.33
C LEU A 51 14.31 -0.75 -2.05
N GLU A 52 13.03 -0.38 -2.02
CA GLU A 52 12.12 -0.67 -0.90
C GLU A 52 12.00 -2.18 -0.67
N ILE A 53 11.84 -2.98 -1.74
CA ILE A 53 11.80 -4.45 -1.65
C ILE A 53 13.12 -5.00 -1.11
N LEU A 54 14.26 -4.49 -1.60
CA LEU A 54 15.59 -4.91 -1.13
C LEU A 54 15.74 -4.63 0.38
N ASN A 55 15.29 -3.47 0.84
CA ASN A 55 15.33 -3.09 2.25
C ASN A 55 14.37 -3.93 3.11
N ALA A 56 13.16 -4.23 2.60
CA ALA A 56 12.20 -5.09 3.27
C ALA A 56 12.76 -6.51 3.48
N LEU A 57 13.40 -7.08 2.45
CA LEU A 57 14.09 -8.37 2.54
C LEU A 57 15.25 -8.33 3.54
N ALA A 58 16.02 -7.24 3.57
CA ALA A 58 17.14 -7.08 4.51
C ALA A 58 16.68 -6.95 5.98
N ALA A 59 15.50 -6.36 6.20
CA ALA A 59 14.93 -6.13 7.53
C ALA A 59 14.08 -7.30 8.04
N ALA A 60 13.88 -8.36 7.24
CA ALA A 60 13.05 -9.50 7.60
C ALA A 60 13.56 -10.19 8.87
N GLN A 61 12.70 -10.31 9.89
CA GLN A 61 13.05 -10.93 11.17
C GLN A 61 13.39 -12.43 11.02
N ASN A 62 12.70 -13.11 10.10
CA ASN A 62 12.87 -14.52 9.79
C ASN A 62 13.10 -14.68 8.27
N PRO A 63 14.32 -14.41 7.77
CA PRO A 63 14.61 -14.47 6.34
C PRO A 63 14.52 -15.91 5.84
N ARG A 64 14.01 -16.08 4.63
CA ARG A 64 13.90 -17.39 3.97
C ARG A 64 15.26 -17.81 3.40
N PRO A 65 15.52 -19.11 3.18
CA PRO A 65 16.78 -19.59 2.62
C PRO A 65 17.16 -18.92 1.28
N GLU A 66 16.17 -18.57 0.47
CA GLU A 66 16.30 -17.91 -0.83
C GLU A 66 16.53 -16.39 -0.74
N THR A 67 16.37 -15.77 0.44
CA THR A 67 16.49 -14.31 0.63
C THR A 67 17.83 -13.75 0.11
N PRO A 68 19.01 -14.32 0.41
CA PRO A 68 20.28 -13.80 -0.09
C PRO A 68 20.38 -13.80 -1.62
N GLN A 69 19.85 -14.84 -2.26
CA GLN A 69 19.85 -14.95 -3.73
C GLN A 69 18.91 -13.92 -4.36
N ALA A 70 17.71 -13.74 -3.80
CA ALA A 70 16.77 -12.71 -4.25
C ALA A 70 17.35 -11.30 -4.10
N MET A 71 18.01 -10.99 -2.97
CA MET A 71 18.68 -9.71 -2.76
C MET A 71 19.85 -9.48 -3.73
N ALA A 72 20.58 -10.53 -4.11
CA ALA A 72 21.62 -10.44 -5.13
C ALA A 72 20.99 -10.13 -6.49
N LEU A 73 19.91 -10.82 -6.84
CA LEU A 73 19.17 -10.65 -8.10
C LEU A 73 18.62 -9.23 -8.26
N LEU A 74 18.01 -8.65 -7.21
CA LEU A 74 17.54 -7.26 -7.17
C LEU A 74 18.64 -6.21 -7.40
N ARG A 75 19.93 -6.57 -7.29
CA ARG A 75 21.04 -5.63 -7.56
C ARG A 75 21.54 -5.69 -9.00
N THR A 76 21.14 -6.71 -9.77
CA THR A 76 21.72 -7.00 -11.10
C THR A 76 21.19 -6.13 -12.22
N ARG A 77 19.89 -5.82 -12.22
CA ARG A 77 19.18 -5.08 -13.27
C ARG A 77 17.99 -4.33 -12.70
N LEU A 78 17.38 -3.48 -13.51
CA LEU A 78 16.05 -2.93 -13.23
C LEU A 78 15.00 -3.97 -13.65
N PHE A 79 14.05 -4.25 -12.78
CA PHE A 79 12.91 -5.14 -13.05
C PHE A 79 11.72 -4.35 -13.55
N THR A 80 10.69 -5.00 -14.09
CA THR A 80 9.38 -4.37 -14.28
C THR A 80 8.55 -4.46 -13.00
N MET A 81 7.49 -3.66 -12.88
CA MET A 81 6.62 -3.75 -11.70
C MET A 81 5.94 -5.12 -11.56
N THR A 82 5.62 -5.77 -12.68
CA THR A 82 5.05 -7.13 -12.68
C THR A 82 6.07 -8.14 -12.18
N GLU A 83 7.33 -8.06 -12.62
CA GLU A 83 8.40 -8.93 -12.11
C GLU A 83 8.66 -8.68 -10.63
N LEU A 84 8.70 -7.41 -10.18
CA LEU A 84 8.85 -7.07 -8.76
C LEU A 84 7.73 -7.68 -7.91
N TYR A 85 6.50 -7.66 -8.41
CA TYR A 85 5.37 -8.30 -7.75
C TYR A 85 5.52 -9.84 -7.71
N GLN A 86 5.69 -10.47 -8.87
CA GLN A 86 5.58 -11.93 -9.04
C GLN A 86 6.82 -12.69 -8.57
N GLU A 87 8.02 -12.10 -8.68
CA GLU A 87 9.27 -12.76 -8.32
C GLU A 87 9.72 -12.44 -6.88
N PHE A 88 9.20 -11.36 -6.29
CA PHE A 88 9.64 -10.90 -4.96
C PHE A 88 8.49 -10.63 -3.99
N ALA A 89 7.62 -9.65 -4.26
CA ALA A 89 6.60 -9.25 -3.29
C ALA A 89 5.64 -10.39 -2.90
N ASP A 90 5.22 -11.19 -3.88
CA ASP A 90 4.33 -12.32 -3.67
C ASP A 90 5.01 -13.56 -3.08
N PRO A 91 6.12 -14.07 -3.65
CA PRO A 91 6.79 -15.24 -3.10
C PRO A 91 7.25 -15.07 -1.66
N PHE A 92 7.74 -13.87 -1.28
CA PHE A 92 8.21 -13.59 0.07
C PHE A 92 7.11 -13.17 1.06
N ASP A 93 5.85 -13.11 0.60
CA ASP A 93 4.69 -12.67 1.38
C ASP A 93 4.91 -11.29 2.03
N MET A 94 5.11 -10.27 1.19
CA MET A 94 5.32 -8.89 1.62
C MET A 94 4.11 -8.01 1.26
N PRO A 95 3.03 -7.96 2.07
CA PRO A 95 1.80 -7.25 1.73
C PRO A 95 2.00 -5.79 1.38
N LEU A 96 2.86 -5.08 2.13
CA LEU A 96 3.17 -3.68 1.84
C LEU A 96 3.80 -3.51 0.45
N MET A 97 4.77 -4.35 0.10
CA MET A 97 5.42 -4.28 -1.22
C MET A 97 4.45 -4.65 -2.35
N LYS A 98 3.50 -5.56 -2.12
CA LYS A 98 2.41 -5.84 -3.06
C LYS A 98 1.57 -4.58 -3.31
N LEU A 99 1.18 -3.85 -2.26
CA LEU A 99 0.43 -2.59 -2.40
C LEU A 99 1.23 -1.51 -3.14
N VAL A 100 2.52 -1.36 -2.85
CA VAL A 100 3.39 -0.42 -3.58
C VAL A 100 3.45 -0.76 -5.07
N CYS A 101 3.58 -2.04 -5.42
CA CYS A 101 3.60 -2.46 -6.81
C CYS A 101 2.28 -2.16 -7.54
N LEU A 102 1.13 -2.44 -6.90
CA LEU A 102 -0.19 -2.13 -7.45
C LEU A 102 -0.42 -0.63 -7.60
N HIS A 103 0.06 0.17 -6.63
CA HIS A 103 -0.03 1.62 -6.67
C HIS A 103 0.73 2.22 -7.85
N VAL A 104 2.01 1.89 -7.99
CA VAL A 104 2.88 2.46 -9.03
C VAL A 104 2.54 1.96 -10.43
N SER A 105 2.05 0.72 -10.56
CA SER A 105 1.55 0.21 -11.84
C SER A 105 0.11 0.64 -12.17
N GLU A 106 -0.55 1.38 -11.27
CA GLU A 106 -1.97 1.73 -11.33
C GLU A 106 -2.90 0.51 -11.58
N HIS A 107 -2.49 -0.69 -11.16
CA HIS A 107 -3.23 -1.93 -11.42
C HIS A 107 -4.45 -2.06 -10.49
N ARG A 108 -5.64 -1.81 -11.04
CA ARG A 108 -6.92 -1.86 -10.31
C ARG A 108 -7.58 -3.23 -10.44
N ASP A 109 -7.41 -4.07 -9.43
CA ASP A 109 -8.15 -5.34 -9.32
C ASP A 109 -8.52 -5.61 -7.85
N ASP A 110 -9.82 -5.51 -7.57
CA ASP A 110 -10.41 -5.77 -6.26
C ASP A 110 -10.18 -7.22 -5.78
N ALA A 111 -10.08 -8.18 -6.70
CA ALA A 111 -9.80 -9.56 -6.36
C ALA A 111 -8.37 -9.76 -5.86
N ILE A 112 -7.46 -8.83 -6.14
CA ILE A 112 -6.05 -8.86 -5.71
C ILE A 112 -5.84 -7.98 -4.47
N VAL A 113 -6.29 -6.71 -4.50
CA VAL A 113 -6.01 -5.75 -3.43
C VAL A 113 -6.73 -6.09 -2.12
N ARG A 114 -7.96 -6.63 -2.18
CA ARG A 114 -8.72 -6.96 -0.96
C ARG A 114 -8.09 -8.10 -0.15
N PRO A 115 -7.64 -9.23 -0.76
CA PRO A 115 -6.86 -10.23 -0.03
C PRO A 115 -5.58 -9.69 0.61
N ILE A 116 -4.89 -8.74 -0.03
CA ILE A 116 -3.69 -8.12 0.56
C ILE A 116 -4.04 -7.36 1.84
N TRP A 117 -5.11 -6.57 1.84
CA TRP A 117 -5.59 -5.89 3.06
C TRP A 117 -6.10 -6.85 4.12
N ASN A 118 -6.75 -7.96 3.72
CA ASN A 118 -7.13 -9.01 4.68
C ASN A 118 -5.88 -9.61 5.34
N ARG A 119 -4.81 -9.84 4.57
CA ARG A 119 -3.54 -10.35 5.09
C ARG A 119 -2.89 -9.37 6.07
N ILE A 120 -2.84 -8.07 5.74
CA ILE A 120 -2.33 -7.02 6.64
C ILE A 120 -3.11 -7.02 7.96
N PHE A 121 -4.45 -7.03 7.90
CA PHE A 121 -5.28 -7.10 9.10
C PHE A 121 -5.03 -8.38 9.91
N GLN A 122 -4.87 -9.52 9.23
CA GLN A 122 -4.59 -10.77 9.89
C GLN A 122 -3.21 -10.76 10.57
N GLU A 123 -2.18 -10.21 9.94
CA GLU A 123 -0.84 -10.06 10.54
C GLU A 123 -0.85 -9.19 11.79
N ILE A 124 -1.67 -8.12 11.81
CA ILE A 124 -1.88 -7.30 13.00
C ILE A 124 -2.50 -8.14 14.14
N LEU A 125 -3.52 -8.94 13.82
CA LEU A 125 -4.23 -9.78 14.80
C LEU A 125 -3.37 -10.95 15.29
N ASP A 126 -2.53 -11.53 14.43
CA ASP A 126 -1.63 -12.62 14.80
C ASP A 126 -0.42 -12.10 15.61
N GLY A 127 -0.05 -10.82 15.44
CA GLY A 127 1.08 -10.20 16.11
C GLY A 127 0.81 -9.71 17.54
N VAL A 128 -0.46 -9.63 17.95
CA VAL A 128 -0.85 -9.27 19.32
C VAL A 128 -0.92 -10.51 20.23
N PRO A 129 -0.58 -10.39 21.53
CA PRO A 129 -0.76 -11.50 22.47
C PRO A 129 -2.21 -11.97 22.54
N GLU A 130 -2.44 -13.27 22.74
CA GLU A 130 -3.80 -13.85 22.81
C GLU A 130 -4.71 -13.22 23.89
N ASN A 131 -4.12 -12.67 24.96
CA ASN A 131 -4.81 -12.00 26.05
C ASN A 131 -4.88 -10.47 25.88
N ALA A 132 -4.55 -9.94 24.70
CA ALA A 132 -4.60 -8.51 24.43
C ALA A 132 -6.04 -7.99 24.58
N THR A 133 -6.18 -6.83 25.23
CA THR A 133 -7.47 -6.16 25.33
C THR A 133 -7.90 -5.63 23.95
N PRO A 134 -9.21 -5.49 23.66
CA PRO A 134 -9.67 -4.90 22.41
C PRO A 134 -9.07 -3.52 22.12
N GLN A 135 -8.81 -2.71 23.15
CA GLN A 135 -8.17 -1.41 23.01
C GLN A 135 -6.72 -1.55 22.52
N ALA A 136 -5.93 -2.49 23.08
CA ALA A 136 -4.56 -2.73 22.63
C ALA A 136 -4.50 -3.19 21.17
N ILE A 137 -5.46 -4.04 20.75
CA ILE A 137 -5.58 -4.46 19.34
C ILE A 137 -5.94 -3.27 18.45
N ALA A 138 -6.88 -2.42 18.90
CA ALA A 138 -7.27 -1.22 18.18
C ALA A 138 -6.09 -0.25 17.98
N ASP A 139 -5.24 -0.09 18.99
CA ASP A 139 -4.05 0.76 18.93
C ASP A 139 -3.03 0.21 17.89
N GLU A 140 -2.85 -1.12 17.83
CA GLU A 140 -1.99 -1.74 16.81
C GLU A 140 -2.57 -1.61 15.40
N ILE A 141 -3.90 -1.76 15.24
CA ILE A 141 -4.59 -1.49 13.97
C ILE A 141 -4.34 -0.05 13.53
N ILE A 142 -4.51 0.94 14.41
CA ILE A 142 -4.26 2.36 14.09
C ILE A 142 -2.80 2.54 13.66
N LYS A 143 -1.85 2.04 14.45
CA LYS A 143 -0.42 2.18 14.22
C LYS A 143 0.02 1.64 12.86
N GLN A 144 -0.60 0.57 12.36
CA GLN A 144 -0.26 -0.02 11.07
C GLN A 144 -1.12 0.49 9.91
N VAL A 145 -2.43 0.64 10.08
CA VAL A 145 -3.35 1.04 9.00
C VAL A 145 -3.25 2.52 8.66
N VAL A 146 -3.08 3.41 9.65
CA VAL A 146 -3.04 4.85 9.40
C VAL A 146 -1.89 5.27 8.48
N PRO A 147 -0.63 4.84 8.70
CA PRO A 147 0.46 5.18 7.79
C PRO A 147 0.25 4.67 6.36
N LEU A 148 -0.37 3.48 6.22
CA LEU A 148 -0.70 2.93 4.90
C LEU A 148 -1.80 3.75 4.21
N GLY A 149 -2.81 4.16 4.96
CA GLY A 149 -3.84 5.06 4.46
C GLY A 149 -3.27 6.39 4.00
N GLN A 150 -2.42 7.02 4.81
CA GLN A 150 -1.75 8.28 4.45
C GLN A 150 -0.84 8.14 3.23
N ARG A 151 -0.25 6.96 3.03
CA ARG A 151 0.62 6.66 1.88
C ARG A 151 -0.18 6.41 0.60
N PHE A 152 -1.30 5.71 0.67
CA PHE A 152 -1.98 5.18 -0.53
C PHE A 152 -3.29 5.87 -0.88
N HIS A 153 -3.97 6.55 0.04
CA HIS A 153 -5.18 7.29 -0.30
C HIS A 153 -4.84 8.48 -1.23
N PRO A 154 -5.60 8.75 -2.31
CA PRO A 154 -6.87 8.13 -2.74
C PRO A 154 -6.74 7.03 -3.82
N SER A 155 -5.60 6.35 -3.93
CA SER A 155 -5.36 5.33 -4.95
C SER A 155 -6.29 4.13 -4.80
N GLU A 156 -7.21 3.93 -5.75
CA GLU A 156 -8.09 2.76 -5.77
C GLU A 156 -7.33 1.43 -5.98
N SER A 157 -6.14 1.47 -6.59
CA SER A 157 -5.28 0.30 -6.82
C SER A 157 -4.67 -0.26 -5.53
N ALA A 158 -4.48 0.58 -4.52
CA ALA A 158 -3.80 0.21 -3.28
C ALA A 158 -4.61 0.49 -2.00
N PHE A 159 -5.64 1.33 -2.06
CA PHE A 159 -6.49 1.71 -0.93
C PHE A 159 -7.98 1.55 -1.29
N PRO A 160 -8.52 0.31 -1.27
CA PRO A 160 -9.93 0.04 -1.53
C PRO A 160 -10.78 0.52 -0.35
N LEU A 161 -11.15 1.81 -0.34
CA LEU A 161 -11.78 2.52 0.79
C LEU A 161 -12.96 1.75 1.41
N ARG A 162 -13.90 1.28 0.59
CA ARG A 162 -15.07 0.52 1.07
C ARG A 162 -14.69 -0.77 1.81
N HIS A 163 -13.69 -1.49 1.30
CA HIS A 163 -13.23 -2.73 1.93
C HIS A 163 -12.53 -2.46 3.26
N ILE A 164 -11.64 -1.47 3.31
CA ILE A 164 -10.95 -1.05 4.53
C ILE A 164 -11.95 -0.55 5.58
N ALA A 165 -12.92 0.29 5.18
CA ALA A 165 -14.01 0.73 6.04
C ALA A 165 -14.81 -0.46 6.60
N THR A 166 -15.08 -1.49 5.78
CA THR A 166 -15.73 -2.72 6.21
C THR A 166 -14.92 -3.46 7.28
N LEU A 167 -13.60 -3.61 7.10
CA LEU A 167 -12.73 -4.25 8.09
C LEU A 167 -12.75 -3.50 9.43
N LEU A 168 -12.61 -2.16 9.39
CA LEU A 168 -12.62 -1.31 10.59
C LEU A 168 -13.98 -1.34 11.30
N VAL A 169 -15.08 -1.22 10.56
CA VAL A 169 -16.43 -1.26 11.15
C VAL A 169 -16.73 -2.63 11.77
N ARG A 170 -16.35 -3.73 11.11
CA ARG A 170 -16.52 -5.09 11.66
C ARG A 170 -15.77 -5.27 12.97
N PHE A 171 -14.52 -4.79 13.04
CA PHE A 171 -13.75 -4.80 14.28
C PHE A 171 -14.40 -3.94 15.36
N SER A 172 -14.84 -2.72 15.01
CA SER A 172 -15.51 -1.79 15.93
C SER A 172 -16.77 -2.38 16.54
N LEU A 173 -17.62 -3.03 15.72
CA LEU A 173 -18.88 -3.62 16.18
C LEU A 173 -18.66 -4.83 17.09
N SER A 174 -17.67 -5.66 16.77
CA SER A 174 -17.34 -6.84 17.58
C SER A 174 -16.82 -6.47 18.97
N ASN A 175 -16.37 -5.23 19.15
CA ASN A 175 -15.75 -4.71 20.38
C ASN A 175 -16.44 -3.43 20.89
N GLN A 176 -17.74 -3.26 20.61
CA GLN A 176 -18.49 -2.02 20.89
C GLN A 176 -18.49 -1.60 22.37
N ASP A 177 -18.41 -2.56 23.30
CA ASP A 177 -18.41 -2.28 24.74
C ASP A 177 -17.03 -1.78 25.24
N ALA A 178 -15.98 -1.94 24.43
CA ALA A 178 -14.60 -1.58 24.78
C ALA A 178 -14.05 -0.38 23.98
N LEU A 179 -14.59 -0.11 22.80
CA LEU A 179 -14.09 0.93 21.90
C LEU A 179 -14.95 2.20 21.94
N PRO A 180 -14.34 3.39 21.77
CA PRO A 180 -15.09 4.63 21.77
C PRO A 180 -16.01 4.73 20.54
N PHE A 181 -17.16 5.37 20.72
CA PHE A 181 -18.07 5.66 19.62
C PHE A 181 -17.35 6.44 18.50
N GLY A 182 -17.60 6.03 17.25
CA GLY A 182 -16.97 6.63 16.08
C GLY A 182 -15.49 6.25 15.90
N TRP A 183 -15.02 5.16 16.50
CA TRP A 183 -13.64 4.68 16.30
C TRP A 183 -13.30 4.49 14.81
N ALA A 184 -14.07 3.68 14.07
CA ALA A 184 -13.81 3.40 12.65
C ALA A 184 -13.74 4.66 11.76
N PRO A 185 -14.71 5.60 11.79
CA PRO A 185 -14.61 6.85 11.02
C PRO A 185 -13.38 7.70 11.40
N ARG A 186 -13.00 7.75 12.68
CA ARG A 186 -11.80 8.50 13.10
C ARG A 186 -10.53 7.90 12.51
N VAL A 187 -10.41 6.57 12.44
CA VAL A 187 -9.27 5.90 11.80
C VAL A 187 -9.21 6.25 10.31
N LEU A 188 -10.34 6.24 9.60
CA LEU A 188 -10.40 6.65 8.18
C LEU A 188 -9.97 8.10 7.98
N VAL A 189 -10.41 9.02 8.84
CA VAL A 189 -9.97 10.43 8.79
C VAL A 189 -8.46 10.54 9.06
N GLN A 190 -7.92 9.76 10.02
CA GLN A 190 -6.48 9.73 10.28
C GLN A 190 -5.67 9.17 9.10
N CYS A 191 -6.25 8.27 8.31
CA CYS A 191 -5.70 7.79 7.04
C CYS A 191 -5.64 8.88 5.96
N GLY A 192 -6.21 10.07 6.18
CA GLY A 192 -6.26 11.16 5.20
C GLY A 192 -7.52 11.16 4.33
N VAL A 193 -8.51 10.31 4.63
CA VAL A 193 -9.79 10.29 3.91
C VAL A 193 -10.63 11.52 4.29
N PRO A 194 -11.10 12.34 3.34
CA PRO A 194 -11.94 13.50 3.62
C PRO A 194 -13.25 13.13 4.31
N PHE A 195 -13.75 14.00 5.19
CA PHE A 195 -15.02 13.78 5.91
C PHE A 195 -16.22 13.42 5.00
N PRO A 196 -16.43 14.07 3.82
CA PRO A 196 -17.51 13.69 2.92
C PRO A 196 -17.40 12.25 2.43
N GLU A 197 -16.19 11.80 2.05
CA GLU A 197 -15.98 10.42 1.58
C GLU A 197 -16.16 9.40 2.69
N VAL A 198 -15.74 9.73 3.92
CA VAL A 198 -16.01 8.90 5.12
C VAL A 198 -17.50 8.80 5.39
N TRP A 199 -18.25 9.90 5.24
CA TRP A 199 -19.70 9.88 5.37
C TRP A 199 -20.33 9.00 4.29
N ASP A 200 -19.97 9.20 3.02
CA ASP A 200 -20.56 8.49 1.89
C ASP A 200 -20.35 6.99 2.01
N VAL A 201 -19.12 6.53 2.31
CA VAL A 201 -18.84 5.10 2.44
C VAL A 201 -19.58 4.47 3.63
N LEU A 202 -19.64 5.15 4.78
CA LEU A 202 -20.33 4.62 5.95
C LEU A 202 -21.86 4.65 5.81
N HIS A 203 -22.40 5.67 5.13
CA HIS A 203 -23.81 5.77 4.82
C HIS A 203 -24.22 4.68 3.82
N GLU A 204 -23.46 4.47 2.74
CA GLU A 204 -23.70 3.37 1.79
C GLU A 204 -23.65 2.00 2.49
N MET A 205 -22.69 1.81 3.40
CA MET A 205 -22.63 0.60 4.23
C MET A 205 -23.90 0.43 5.05
N TYR A 206 -24.35 1.48 5.75
CA TYR A 206 -25.59 1.45 6.54
C TYR A 206 -26.81 1.09 5.68
N GLU A 207 -27.01 1.76 4.55
CA GLU A 207 -28.12 1.53 3.61
C GLU A 207 -28.10 0.12 3.00
N SER A 208 -26.91 -0.38 2.62
CA SER A 208 -26.76 -1.73 2.03
C SER A 208 -26.97 -2.87 3.05
N HIS A 209 -26.93 -2.57 4.34
CA HIS A 209 -27.02 -3.54 5.42
C HIS A 209 -28.23 -3.34 6.36
N VAL A 210 -29.32 -2.74 5.86
CA VAL A 210 -30.62 -2.60 6.58
C VAL A 210 -31.18 -3.93 7.14
N SER A 211 -30.61 -5.10 6.77
CA SER A 211 -30.90 -6.41 7.40
C SER A 211 -29.77 -7.02 8.26
N ARG A 212 -28.51 -6.57 8.17
CA ARG A 212 -27.35 -7.21 8.87
C ARG A 212 -26.76 -6.38 10.01
N PHE A 213 -26.92 -5.05 10.00
CA PHE A 213 -26.66 -4.24 11.21
C PHE A 213 -27.74 -4.47 12.30
N SER A 214 -28.94 -4.90 11.89
CA SER A 214 -30.11 -5.09 12.76
C SER A 214 -30.04 -6.33 13.66
N ILE A 215 -29.20 -7.33 13.34
CA ILE A 215 -29.14 -8.58 14.11
C ILE A 215 -28.41 -8.40 15.45
N VAL A 216 -27.53 -7.40 15.58
CA VAL A 216 -26.88 -7.06 16.86
C VAL A 216 -27.80 -6.23 17.76
N PHE A 217 -28.77 -5.50 17.18
CA PHE A 217 -29.74 -4.71 17.94
C PHE A 217 -31.03 -5.47 18.31
N ALA A 218 -31.31 -6.64 17.70
CA ALA A 218 -32.53 -7.40 17.95
C ALA A 218 -32.43 -8.42 19.12
N TYR A 219 -31.25 -8.57 19.74
CA TYR A 219 -31.02 -9.49 20.88
C TYR A 219 -30.42 -8.80 22.12
N ARG A 220 -30.76 -7.52 22.34
CA ARG A 220 -30.60 -6.85 23.65
C ARG A 220 -31.93 -6.27 24.09
#